data_AF-A0AA94JQ00-F1
#
_entry.id   AF-A0AA94JQ00-F1
#
_cell.length_a   1.000
_cell.length_b   1.000
_cell.length_c   1.000
_cell.angle_alpha   90.00
_cell.angle_beta   90.00
_cell.angle_gamma   90.00
#
_symmetry.space_group_name_H-M   'P 1'
#
loop_
_entity.id
_entity.type
_entity.pdbx_description
1 polymer ?
#
loop_
_entity_poly.entity_id
_entity_poly.type
_entity_poly.pdbx_seq_one_letter_code
_entity_poly.pdbx_strand_id
1 'polypeptide(L)'
;MSHKNNLRPHTFDQKSKGMGFFSFLGFNKKNNLQEFIAKGAIIIDVRTPAEYASGHIPGSKNIPLDNIKEQIENIKKLNKPVIACCRSGIRSSQAVSILKQHNFECINGGSWDSLQHKL
;
A
#
# COMPACT_ATOMS: atom_id res chain seq x y z
N MET A 1 29.76 -21.11 55.88
CA MET A 1 28.42 -21.17 55.25
C MET A 1 28.17 -19.85 54.54
N SER A 2 27.94 -19.93 53.22
CA SER A 2 27.39 -18.94 52.25
C SER A 2 27.88 -17.49 52.28
N HIS A 3 28.20 -16.82 51.18
CA HIS A 3 28.57 -17.16 49.81
C HIS A 3 29.04 -15.80 49.27
N LYS A 4 30.28 -15.69 48.77
CA LYS A 4 30.71 -14.55 47.96
C LYS A 4 30.23 -14.79 46.52
N ASN A 5 29.77 -13.74 45.82
CA ASN A 5 30.30 -13.33 44.51
C ASN A 5 29.46 -12.22 43.83
N ASN A 6 29.99 -11.00 43.91
CA ASN A 6 30.33 -10.06 42.83
C ASN A 6 29.54 -10.05 41.49
N LEU A 7 29.08 -8.81 41.18
CA LEU A 7 29.23 -8.07 39.92
C LEU A 7 28.45 -8.56 38.67
N ARG A 8 27.43 -7.80 38.22
CA ARG A 8 27.48 -6.70 37.24
C ARG A 8 26.04 -6.32 36.80
N PRO A 9 25.76 -5.05 36.42
CA PRO A 9 24.47 -4.65 35.87
C PRO A 9 24.37 -5.05 34.40
N HIS A 10 23.29 -5.74 34.02
CA HIS A 10 22.97 -5.98 32.62
C HIS A 10 22.07 -4.84 32.11
N THR A 11 22.68 -3.96 31.34
CA THR A 11 22.04 -3.17 30.30
C THR A 11 21.42 -4.08 29.23
N PHE A 12 20.45 -3.53 28.49
CA PHE A 12 20.02 -3.92 27.13
C PHE A 12 18.93 -4.99 26.98
N ASP A 13 17.71 -4.57 26.59
CA ASP A 13 17.16 -4.91 25.26
C ASP A 13 16.00 -3.96 24.88
N GLN A 14 16.35 -2.84 24.23
CA GLN A 14 15.43 -2.16 23.32
C GLN A 14 15.32 -3.02 22.06
N LYS A 15 14.24 -3.79 21.92
CA LYS A 15 13.90 -4.41 20.63
C LYS A 15 12.83 -3.61 19.91
N SER A 16 13.22 -2.41 19.48
CA SER A 16 12.65 -1.74 18.33
C SER A 16 12.95 -2.54 17.06
N LYS A 17 12.06 -3.47 16.68
CA LYS A 17 12.04 -4.08 15.34
C LYS A 17 10.62 -4.28 14.85
N GLY A 18 10.03 -3.16 14.43
CA GLY A 18 8.97 -3.10 13.43
C GLY A 18 9.19 -1.78 12.71
N MET A 19 9.57 -1.84 11.44
CA MET A 19 10.10 -0.73 10.66
C MET A 19 9.10 0.43 10.56
N GLY A 20 9.18 1.38 11.49
CA GLY A 20 8.97 2.79 11.15
C GLY A 20 10.14 3.27 10.30
N PHE A 21 9.94 4.34 9.53
CA PHE A 21 10.91 4.99 8.63
C PHE A 21 10.96 4.51 7.17
N PHE A 22 9.80 4.24 6.54
CA PHE A 22 9.73 4.27 5.07
C PHE A 22 9.47 5.70 4.59
N SER A 23 10.56 6.43 4.35
CA SER A 23 10.69 7.55 3.42
C SER A 23 9.52 8.57 3.41
N PHE A 24 9.45 9.39 4.46
CA PHE A 24 8.77 10.68 4.39
C PHE A 24 9.70 11.68 3.68
N LEU A 25 9.84 11.53 2.35
CA LEU A 25 10.37 12.57 1.49
C LEU A 25 9.51 12.63 0.24
N GLY A 26 8.74 13.71 0.10
CA GLY A 26 8.05 14.03 -1.14
C GLY A 26 9.03 14.22 -2.31
N PHE A 27 8.45 14.40 -3.50
CA PHE A 27 9.08 14.84 -4.76
C PHE A 27 9.58 13.76 -5.74
N ASN A 28 8.68 13.09 -6.47
CA ASN A 28 8.60 13.13 -7.95
C ASN A 28 7.56 12.13 -8.52
N LYS A 29 6.52 12.64 -9.19
CA LYS A 29 5.35 11.87 -9.66
C LYS A 29 5.67 10.71 -10.63
N LYS A 30 6.79 10.76 -11.37
CA LYS A 30 7.21 9.66 -12.28
C LYS A 30 7.94 8.52 -11.57
N ASN A 31 8.68 8.82 -10.50
CA ASN A 31 9.46 7.83 -9.76
C ASN A 31 8.59 6.96 -8.84
N ASN A 32 7.36 7.41 -8.57
CA ASN A 32 6.45 6.78 -7.64
C ASN A 32 5.91 5.42 -8.10
N LEU A 33 5.68 5.19 -9.40
CA LEU A 33 5.09 3.92 -9.84
C LEU A 33 6.08 2.76 -9.72
N GLN A 34 7.30 2.93 -10.23
CA GLN A 34 8.35 1.92 -10.17
C GLN A 34 8.76 1.61 -8.73
N GLU A 35 8.79 2.62 -7.86
CA GLU A 35 9.05 2.42 -6.43
C GLU A 35 7.98 1.51 -5.78
N PHE A 36 6.70 1.77 -6.07
CA PHE A 36 5.61 0.95 -5.54
C PHE A 36 5.67 -0.48 -6.09
N ILE A 37 5.97 -0.65 -7.37
CA ILE A 37 6.17 -1.99 -7.97
C ILE A 37 7.33 -2.71 -7.27
N ALA A 38 8.47 -2.05 -7.07
CA ALA A 38 9.63 -2.62 -6.38
C ALA A 38 9.33 -3.00 -4.91
N LYS A 39 8.45 -2.25 -4.25
CA LYS A 39 7.92 -2.56 -2.90
C LYS A 39 6.87 -3.69 -2.89
N GLY A 40 6.53 -4.25 -4.05
CA GLY A 40 5.52 -5.31 -4.16
C GLY A 40 4.09 -4.81 -3.97
N ALA A 41 3.80 -3.58 -4.39
CA ALA A 41 2.48 -2.99 -4.30
C ALA A 41 1.41 -3.83 -5.00
N ILE A 42 0.21 -3.80 -4.45
CA ILE A 42 -0.97 -4.41 -5.06
C ILE A 42 -1.72 -3.39 -5.91
N ILE A 43 -2.17 -3.82 -7.08
CA ILE A 43 -3.02 -3.00 -7.95
C ILE A 43 -4.48 -3.23 -7.56
N ILE A 44 -5.19 -2.15 -7.23
CA ILE A 44 -6.62 -2.16 -6.94
C ILE A 44 -7.35 -1.41 -8.06
N ASP A 45 -8.14 -2.15 -8.82
CA ASP A 45 -9.02 -1.59 -9.85
C ASP A 45 -10.36 -1.21 -9.21
N VAL A 46 -10.67 0.09 -9.21
CA VAL A 46 -11.85 0.65 -8.54
C VAL A 46 -13.05 0.81 -9.47
N ARG A 47 -13.00 0.21 -10.67
CA ARG A 47 -14.14 0.13 -11.59
C ARG A 47 -15.21 -0.83 -11.07
N THR A 48 -16.35 -0.82 -11.75
CA THR A 48 -17.41 -1.80 -11.49
C THR A 48 -16.93 -3.23 -11.85
N PRO A 49 -17.54 -4.28 -11.26
CA PRO A 49 -17.20 -5.66 -11.60
C PRO A 49 -17.39 -5.98 -13.09
N ALA A 50 -18.40 -5.39 -13.73
CA ALA A 50 -18.66 -5.56 -15.16
C ALA A 50 -17.54 -4.97 -16.03
N GLU A 51 -17.09 -3.74 -15.73
CA GLU A 51 -15.93 -3.13 -16.41
C GLU A 51 -14.66 -3.96 -16.20
N TYR A 52 -14.44 -4.50 -15.00
CA TYR A 52 -13.28 -5.33 -14.69
C TYR A 52 -13.31 -6.68 -15.42
N ALA A 53 -14.48 -7.31 -15.50
CA ALA A 53 -14.68 -8.57 -16.22
C ALA A 53 -14.45 -8.44 -17.74
N SER A 54 -14.68 -7.25 -18.31
CA SER A 54 -14.39 -6.98 -19.73
C SER A 54 -12.90 -6.88 -20.07
N GLY A 55 -12.04 -6.78 -19.06
CA GLY A 55 -10.58 -6.67 -19.21
C GLY A 55 -9.96 -5.95 -18.03
N HIS A 56 -8.81 -6.44 -17.57
CA HIS A 56 -8.09 -5.90 -16.41
C HIS A 56 -6.61 -6.28 -16.44
N ILE A 57 -5.83 -5.62 -15.57
CA ILE A 57 -4.41 -5.94 -15.35
C ILE A 57 -4.31 -7.29 -14.61
N PRO A 58 -3.58 -8.29 -15.14
CA PRO A 58 -3.37 -9.56 -14.45
C PRO A 58 -2.81 -9.37 -13.03
N GLY A 59 -3.39 -10.07 -12.05
CA GLY A 59 -2.99 -9.97 -10.64
C GLY A 59 -3.50 -8.73 -9.89
N SER A 60 -4.23 -7.82 -10.56
CA SER A 60 -4.98 -6.76 -9.87
C SER A 60 -6.15 -7.35 -9.07
N LYS A 61 -6.69 -6.57 -8.13
CA LYS A 61 -7.93 -6.90 -7.41
C LYS A 61 -9.01 -5.88 -7.73
N ASN A 62 -10.22 -6.32 -8.01
CA ASN A 62 -11.35 -5.41 -8.16
C ASN A 62 -11.97 -5.08 -6.79
N ILE A 63 -11.95 -3.80 -6.42
CA ILE A 63 -12.69 -3.27 -5.28
C ILE A 63 -13.34 -1.98 -5.75
N PRO A 64 -14.64 -2.01 -6.15
CA PRO A 64 -15.33 -0.84 -6.66
C PRO A 64 -15.21 0.35 -5.71
N LEU A 65 -15.10 1.55 -6.27
CA LEU A 65 -14.90 2.77 -5.49
C LEU A 65 -15.89 2.89 -4.31
N ASP A 66 -17.16 2.57 -4.54
CA ASP A 66 -18.23 2.69 -3.54
C ASP A 66 -18.01 1.76 -2.35
N ASN A 67 -17.32 0.63 -2.55
CA ASN A 67 -17.00 -0.35 -1.51
C ASN A 67 -15.65 -0.11 -0.84
N ILE A 68 -14.84 0.85 -1.29
CA ILE A 68 -13.48 1.06 -0.73
C ILE A 68 -13.52 1.30 0.78
N LYS A 69 -14.47 2.11 1.26
CA LYS A 69 -14.60 2.45 2.69
C LYS A 69 -14.92 1.22 3.55
N GLU A 70 -15.78 0.34 3.06
CA GLU A 70 -16.17 -0.90 3.75
C GLU A 70 -15.03 -1.94 3.73
N GLN A 71 -14.18 -1.88 2.71
CA GLN A 71 -13.09 -2.84 2.51
C GLN A 71 -11.76 -2.39 3.15
N ILE A 72 -11.71 -1.26 3.85
CA ILE A 72 -10.47 -0.73 4.46
C ILE A 72 -9.74 -1.78 5.29
N GLU A 73 -10.44 -2.48 6.18
CA GLU A 73 -9.81 -3.49 7.04
C GLU A 73 -9.30 -4.70 6.26
N ASN A 74 -9.97 -5.07 5.17
CA ASN A 74 -9.51 -6.14 4.29
C ASN A 74 -8.28 -5.73 3.48
N ILE A 75 -8.22 -4.47 3.03
CA ILE A 75 -7.05 -3.93 2.32
C ILE A 75 -5.86 -3.81 3.28
N LYS A 76 -6.06 -3.39 4.54
CA LYS A 76 -4.99 -3.32 5.55
C LYS A 76 -4.35 -4.67 5.82
N LYS A 77 -5.14 -5.75 5.88
CA LYS A 77 -4.65 -7.12 6.07
C LYS A 77 -3.69 -7.59 4.97
N LEU A 78 -3.72 -6.96 3.79
CA LEU A 78 -2.78 -7.28 2.71
C LEU A 78 -1.36 -6.82 3.05
N ASN A 79 -1.20 -5.84 3.94
CA ASN A 79 0.08 -5.28 4.38
C ASN A 79 1.02 -4.95 3.20
N LYS A 80 0.48 -4.34 2.16
CA LYS A 80 1.17 -3.97 0.92
C LYS A 80 0.80 -2.55 0.51
N PRO A 81 1.71 -1.80 -0.14
CA PRO A 81 1.37 -0.53 -0.76
C PRO A 81 0.32 -0.72 -1.85
N VAL A 82 -0.45 0.32 -2.17
CA VAL A 82 -1.57 0.24 -3.11
C VAL A 82 -1.36 1.14 -4.33
N ILE A 83 -1.54 0.59 -5.52
CA ILE A 83 -1.68 1.35 -6.76
C ILE A 83 -3.15 1.29 -7.18
N ALA A 84 -3.89 2.39 -7.06
CA ALA A 84 -5.29 2.42 -7.47
C ALA A 84 -5.41 2.79 -8.96
N CYS A 85 -6.19 2.06 -9.74
CA CYS A 85 -6.48 2.38 -11.14
C CYS A 85 -7.99 2.36 -11.42
N CYS A 86 -8.41 3.02 -12.50
CA CYS A 86 -9.80 2.96 -12.96
C CYS A 86 -9.91 3.13 -14.48
N ARG A 87 -11.01 3.68 -15.01
CA ARG A 87 -11.16 3.93 -16.46
C ARG A 87 -10.40 5.17 -16.95
N SER A 88 -10.41 6.27 -16.20
CA SER A 88 -9.86 7.57 -16.66
C SER A 88 -8.94 8.27 -15.65
N GLY A 89 -8.78 7.71 -14.45
CA GLY A 89 -7.98 8.29 -13.36
C GLY A 89 -8.78 9.06 -12.28
N ILE A 90 -10.04 9.41 -12.53
CA ILE A 90 -10.86 10.20 -11.59
C ILE A 90 -11.25 9.36 -10.36
N ARG A 91 -11.85 8.18 -10.58
CA ARG A 91 -12.29 7.27 -9.50
C ARG A 91 -11.09 6.78 -8.67
N SER A 92 -9.96 6.48 -9.31
CA SER A 92 -8.74 6.08 -8.60
C SER A 92 -8.14 7.23 -7.79
N SER A 93 -8.29 8.49 -8.21
CA SER A 93 -7.91 9.64 -7.38
C SER A 93 -8.77 9.72 -6.12
N GLN A 94 -10.08 9.48 -6.23
CA GLN A 94 -10.99 9.46 -5.07
C GLN A 94 -10.66 8.31 -4.12
N ALA A 95 -10.39 7.11 -4.66
CA ALA A 95 -9.94 5.96 -3.87
C ALA A 95 -8.64 6.25 -3.10
N VAL A 96 -7.64 6.86 -3.76
CA VAL A 96 -6.39 7.27 -3.11
C VAL A 96 -6.64 8.27 -1.98
N SER A 97 -7.55 9.24 -2.15
CA SER A 97 -7.90 10.17 -1.08
C SER A 97 -8.47 9.44 0.14
N ILE A 98 -9.38 8.48 -0.08
CA ILE A 98 -9.96 7.67 1.00
C ILE A 98 -8.86 6.82 1.68
N LEU A 99 -8.05 6.12 0.90
CA LEU A 99 -6.98 5.27 1.42
C LEU A 99 -5.94 6.08 2.22
N LYS A 100 -5.57 7.29 1.77
CA LYS A 100 -4.67 8.17 2.52
C LYS A 100 -5.25 8.60 3.88
N GLN A 101 -6.56 8.86 3.97
CA GLN A 101 -7.22 9.17 5.24
C GLN A 101 -7.12 8.01 6.25
N HIS A 102 -6.92 6.79 5.77
CA HIS A 102 -6.71 5.59 6.58
C HIS A 102 -5.24 5.15 6.66
N ASN A 103 -4.29 6.06 6.39
CA ASN A 103 -2.84 5.85 6.50
C ASN A 103 -2.26 4.76 5.58
N PHE A 104 -2.89 4.51 4.43
CA PHE A 104 -2.29 3.64 3.41
C PHE A 104 -1.18 4.34 2.63
N GLU A 105 -0.08 3.63 2.43
CA GLU A 105 0.88 3.97 1.39
C GLU A 105 0.24 3.66 0.03
N CYS A 106 -0.14 4.70 -0.72
CA CYS A 106 -0.88 4.53 -1.97
C CYS A 106 -0.64 5.64 -3.01
N ILE A 107 -0.77 5.28 -4.30
CA ILE A 107 -0.64 6.19 -5.45
C ILE A 107 -1.79 6.00 -6.45
N ASN A 108 -2.05 7.04 -7.24
CA ASN A 108 -2.99 6.99 -8.36
C ASN A 108 -2.26 6.49 -9.62
N GLY A 109 -2.60 5.29 -10.08
CA GLY A 109 -2.10 4.68 -11.30
C GLY A 109 -2.76 5.17 -12.59
N GLY A 110 -3.86 5.94 -12.50
CA GLY A 110 -4.57 6.48 -13.65
C GLY A 110 -5.57 5.50 -14.26
N SER A 111 -5.63 5.47 -15.60
CA SER A 111 -6.43 4.48 -16.31
C SER A 111 -5.76 3.10 -16.29
N TRP A 112 -6.54 2.03 -16.24
CA TRP A 112 -6.04 0.66 -16.17
C TRP A 112 -5.29 0.28 -17.45
N ASP A 113 -5.72 0.76 -18.62
CA ASP A 113 -5.05 0.54 -19.90
C ASP A 113 -3.67 1.21 -19.92
N SER A 114 -3.58 2.49 -19.54
CA SER A 114 -2.31 3.22 -19.50
C SER A 114 -1.37 2.66 -18.44
N LEU A 115 -1.91 2.19 -17.32
CA LEU A 115 -1.13 1.53 -16.29
C LEU A 115 -0.59 0.19 -16.80
N GLN A 116 -1.40 -0.61 -17.49
CA GLN A 116 -0.97 -1.89 -18.06
C GLN A 116 0.21 -1.73 -19.01
N HIS A 117 0.21 -0.70 -19.86
CA HIS A 117 1.33 -0.42 -20.77
C HIS A 117 2.63 0.02 -20.09
N LYS A 118 2.61 0.31 -18.78
CA LYS A 118 3.77 0.74 -17.98
C LYS A 118 4.33 -0.36 -17.06
N LEU A 119 3.62 -1.48 -16.95
CA LEU A 119 4.01 -2.66 -16.18
C LEU A 119 4.80 -3.62 -17.06
#